data_AF-A0A645FGI7-F1
#
_entry.id   AF-A0A645FGI7-F1
#
_cell.length_a   1.000
_cell.length_b   1.000
_cell.length_c   1.000
_cell.angle_alpha   90.00
_cell.angle_beta   90.00
_cell.angle_gamma   90.00
#
_symmetry.space_group_name_H-M   'P 1'
#
loop_
_entity.id
_entity.type
_entity.pdbx_description
1 polymer ?
#
loop_
_entity_poly.entity_id
_entity_poly.type
_entity_poly.pdbx_seq_one_letter_code
_entity_poly.pdbx_strand_id
1 'polypeptide(L)' 'MVYASLDELSSDKQGRITLKEEFCVHACFDKDVMVLGSGKRIELWDKNEWDKMNEAIVNDENIEFEELPW' A
#
# COMPACT_ATOMS: atom_id res chain seq x y z
N MET A 1 -1.47 13.93 -9.94
CA MET A 1 -1.82 12.85 -8.99
C MET A 1 -3.21 13.16 -8.46
N VAL A 2 -4.23 12.45 -8.95
CA VAL A 2 -5.63 12.68 -8.58
C VAL A 2 -5.91 11.78 -7.38
N TYR A 3 -6.12 12.37 -6.20
CA TYR A 3 -6.66 11.63 -5.06
C TYR A 3 -8.18 11.70 -5.19
N ALA A 4 -8.82 10.59 -5.57
CA ALA A 4 -10.27 10.51 -5.71
C ALA A 4 -10.99 10.66 -4.35
N SER A 5 -10.27 10.47 -3.24
CA SER A 5 -10.77 10.61 -1.87
C SER A 5 -9.61 10.88 -0.90
N LEU A 6 -9.88 11.71 0.12
CA LEU A 6 -8.95 12.11 1.18
C LEU A 6 -9.75 12.16 2.49
N ASP A 7 -9.27 11.47 3.52
CA ASP A 7 -9.80 11.54 4.86
C ASP A 7 -8.71 11.92 5.85
N GLU A 8 -9.07 12.73 6.83
CA GLU A 8 -8.23 13.00 7.98
C GLU A 8 -8.48 11.93 9.04
N LEU A 9 -7.42 11.21 9.42
CA LEU A 9 -7.47 10.14 10.41
C LEU A 9 -6.55 10.49 11.58
N SER A 10 -6.99 10.16 12.79
CA SER A 10 -6.16 10.22 13.99
C SER A 10 -5.89 8.81 14.52
N SER A 11 -4.73 8.62 15.13
CA SER A 11 -4.41 7.38 15.81
C SER A 11 -5.02 7.34 17.21
N ASP A 12 -5.38 6.15 17.66
CA ASP A 12 -5.74 5.95 19.05
C ASP A 12 -4.51 5.99 19.98
N LYS A 13 -4.72 5.86 21.29
CA LYS A 13 -3.63 5.88 22.28
C LYS A 13 -2.59 4.76 22.12
N GLN A 14 -2.92 3.71 21.36
CA GLN A 14 -2.03 2.58 21.06
C GLN A 14 -1.37 2.74 19.67
N GLY A 15 -1.61 3.84 18.96
CA GLY A 15 -1.06 4.10 17.64
C GLY A 15 -1.82 3.43 16.50
N ARG A 16 -3.01 2.87 16.74
CA ARG A 16 -3.82 2.21 15.70
C ARG A 16 -4.61 3.25 14.92
N ILE A 17 -4.73 3.07 13.61
CA ILE A 17 -5.54 3.90 12.72
C ILE A 17 -6.72 3.06 12.24
N THR A 18 -7.92 3.62 12.27
CA THR A 18 -9.12 2.98 11.73
C THR A 18 -9.40 3.52 10.34
N LEU A 19 -9.38 2.64 9.34
CA LEU A 19 -9.76 2.98 7.97
C LEU A 19 -11.27 2.80 7.80
N LYS A 20 -11.88 3.65 6.96
CA LYS A 20 -13.25 3.42 6.50
C LYS A 20 -13.29 2.17 5.61
N GLU A 21 -14.41 1.46 5.65
CA GLU A 21 -14.64 0.24 4.87
C GLU A 21 -14.41 0.47 3.37
N GLU A 22 -14.82 1.62 2.84
CA GLU A 22 -14.62 1.97 1.42
C GLU A 22 -13.15 1.95 0.98
N PHE A 23 -12.21 2.33 1.87
CA PHE A 23 -10.78 2.26 1.56
C PHE A 23 -10.25 0.84 1.61
N CYS A 24 -10.72 0.03 2.57
CA CYS A 24 -10.37 -1.38 2.63
C CYS A 24 -10.86 -2.13 1.38
N VAL A 25 -12.09 -1.86 0.94
CA VAL A 25 -12.67 -2.45 -0.29
C VAL A 25 -11.90 -1.99 -1.53
N HIS A 26 -11.59 -0.69 -1.63
CA HIS A 26 -10.84 -0.17 -2.77
C HIS A 26 -9.42 -0.75 -2.87
N ALA A 27 -8.74 -0.91 -1.73
CA ALA A 27 -7.39 -1.47 -1.67
C ALA A 27 -7.36 -3.01 -1.57
N CYS A 28 -8.53 -3.66 -1.63
CA CYS A 28 -8.69 -5.12 -1.52
C CYS A 28 -8.09 -5.72 -0.24
N PHE A 29 -8.10 -5.00 0.89
CA PHE A 29 -7.57 -5.51 2.15
C PHE A 29 -8.45 -6.61 2.73
N ASP A 30 -7.82 -7.68 3.17
CA ASP A 30 -8.42 -8.74 3.97
C ASP A 30 -7.74 -8.82 5.35
N LYS A 31 -7.16 -9.96 5.71
CA LYS A 31 -6.61 -10.19 7.04
C LYS A 31 -5.20 -9.62 7.24
N ASP A 32 -4.37 -9.72 6.21
CA ASP A 32 -2.99 -9.27 6.22
C ASP A 32 -2.83 -8.03 5.32
N VAL A 33 -2.14 -7.02 5.81
CA VAL A 33 -1.83 -5.78 5.07
C VAL A 33 -0.33 -5.56 5.09
N MET A 34 0.24 -5.17 3.96
CA MET A 34 1.63 -4.76 3.86
C MET A 34 1.76 -3.25 4.05
N VAL A 35 2.70 -2.83 4.89
CA VAL A 35 2.99 -1.44 5.25
C VAL A 35 4.38 -1.07 4.76
N LEU A 36 4.48 -0.08 3.88
CA LEU A 36 5.74 0.35 3.28
C LEU A 36 6.02 1.81 3.62
N GLY A 37 7.27 2.10 3.98
CA GLY A 37 7.74 3.47 4.18
C GLY A 37 8.23 4.08 2.88
N SER A 38 7.60 5.16 2.42
CA SER A 38 7.95 5.90 1.20
C SER A 38 8.26 7.36 1.55
N GLY A 39 9.49 7.60 2.01
CA GLY A 39 9.96 8.91 2.46
C GLY A 39 9.16 9.45 3.65
N LYS A 40 8.27 10.42 3.38
CA LYS A 40 7.39 11.05 4.39
C LYS A 40 5.97 10.45 4.42
N ARG A 41 5.72 9.40 3.65
CA ARG A 41 4.43 8.73 3.52
C ARG A 41 4.58 7.27 3.88
N ILE A 42 3.45 6.69 4.26
CA ILE A 42 3.30 5.25 4.39
C ILE A 42 2.31 4.83 3.32
N GLU A 43 2.60 3.71 2.67
CA GLU A 43 1.72 3.06 1.72
C GLU A 43 1.21 1.76 2.33
N LEU A 44 -0.06 1.48 2.07
CA LEU A 44 -0.75 0.28 2.52
C LEU A 44 -1.15 -0.51 1.29
N TRP A 45 -0.75 -1.77 1.26
CA TRP A 45 -0.95 -2.67 0.13
C TRP A 45 -1.61 -3.96 0.58
N ASP A 46 -2.46 -4.55 -0.26
CA ASP A 46 -2.86 -5.94 -0.07
C ASP A 46 -1.60 -6.81 -0.15
N LYS A 47 -1.47 -7.73 0.80
CA LYS A 47 -0.26 -8.53 0.90
C LYS A 47 -0.05 -9.44 -0.30
N ASN A 48 -1.12 -10.04 -0.84
CA ASN A 48 -1.00 -10.97 -1.96
C ASN A 48 -0.66 -10.23 -3.25
N GLU A 49 -1.28 -9.08 -3.48
CA GLU A 49 -0.95 -8.24 -4.63
C GLU A 49 0.48 -7.70 -4.54
N TRP A 50 0.93 -7.31 -3.34
CA TRP A 50 2.32 -6.93 -3.11
C TRP A 50 3.29 -8.08 -3.41
N ASP A 51 3.05 -9.27 -2.85
CA ASP A 51 3.92 -10.42 -3.03
C ASP A 51 4.03 -10.81 -4.51
N LYS A 52 2.92 -10.85 -5.25
CA LYS A 52 2.91 -11.09 -6.71
C LYS A 52 3.74 -10.06 -7.48
N MET A 53 3.53 -8.79 -7.18
CA MET A 53 4.24 -7.70 -7.85
C MET A 53 5.73 -7.75 -7.55
N ASN A 54 6.10 -7.94 -6.28
CA ASN A 54 7.49 -8.05 -5.85
C ASN A 54 8.18 -9.28 -6.45
N GLU A 55 7.50 -10.43 -6.51
CA GLU A 55 8.01 -11.63 -7.20
C GLU A 55 8.21 -11.38 -8.69
N ALA A 56 7.27 -10.70 -9.36
CA ALA A 56 7.41 -10.35 -10.78
C ALA A 56 8.64 -9.45 -11.01
N ILE A 57 8.86 -8.47 -10.12
CA ILE A 57 10.01 -7.56 -10.21
C ILE A 57 11.33 -8.30 -9.97
N VAL A 58 11.40 -9.10 -8.91
CA VAL A 58 12.62 -9.81 -8.52
C VAL A 58 13.06 -10.82 -9.58
N ASN A 59 12.12 -11.41 -10.31
CA ASN A 59 12.41 -12.39 -11.36
C ASN A 59 12.71 -11.76 -12.73
N ASP A 60 12.58 -10.45 -12.90
CA ASP A 60 12.95 -9.76 -14.13
C ASP A 60 14.37 -9.20 -14.04
N GLU A 61 15.30 -9.85 -14.75
CA GLU A 61 16.71 -9.45 -14.79
C GLU A 61 16.96 -8.16 -15.59
N ASN A 62 15.97 -7.67 -16.35
CA ASN A 62 16.10 -6.50 -17.21
C ASN A 62 15.21 -5.32 -16.78
N ILE A 63 14.62 -5.38 -15.59
CA ILE A 63 13.81 -4.26 -15.08
C ILE A 63 14.66 -2.99 -14.98
N GLU A 64 14.19 -1.93 -15.61
CA GLU A 64 14.79 -0.61 -15.47
C GLU A 64 14.25 0.07 -14.21
N PHE A 65 15.05 0.94 -13.58
CA PHE A 65 14.65 1.63 -12.36
C PHE A 65 13.38 2.48 -12.58
N GLU A 66 13.18 3.04 -13.78
CA GLU A 66 11.98 3.79 -14.12
C GLU A 66 10.69 2.94 -14.22
N GLU A 67 10.81 1.62 -14.36
CA GLU A 67 9.67 0.69 -14.43
C GLU A 67 9.24 0.18 -13.06
N LEU A 68 9.98 0.53 -11.99
CA LEU A 68 9.60 0.19 -10.64
C LEU A 68 8.36 1.00 -10.21
N PRO A 69 7.46 0.41 -9.41
CA PRO A 69 6.18 1.03 -9.07
C PRO A 69 6.26 2.18 -8.04
N TRP A 70 7.46 2.60 -7.60
CA TRP A 70 7.68 3.65 -6.58
C TRP A 70 8.73 4.69 -6.95
#